data_AF-A0A5C7IMB8-F1
#
_entry.id   AF-A0A5C7IMB8-F1
#
_cell.length_a   1.000
_cell.length_b   1.000
_cell.length_c   1.000
_cell.angle_alpha   90.00
_cell.angle_beta   90.00
_cell.angle_gamma   90.00
#
_symmetry.space_group_name_H-M   'P 1'
#
loop_
_entity.id
_entity.type
_entity.pdbx_description
1 polymer ?
#
loop_
_entity_poly.entity_id
_entity_poly.type
_entity_poly.pdbx_seq_one_letter_code
_entity_poly.pdbx_strand_id
1 'polypeptide(L)'
;MSLVSKLPLYVFKRDREDSVESSSSEEEPQTSNFLHDLVLGQWKDRMRQGLFRYNVTACETRITPGKYAFIGQLNEGRHLKKRPTEFRVDQVLQPFNDDKFNFTKVGQEEVLFRFEESVESKSLYSLNAESNSPSVVVINVSPIEYGHVLLIHRVLDCLPRRIDHASFLLALQMAKEAADPFFRLGYNSLGAFATINHLHFQVLNLNF
;
A
#
# COMPACT_ATOMS: atom_id res chain seq x y z
N MET A 1 -9.44 3.27 23.82
CA MET A 1 -8.31 2.57 23.16
C MET A 1 -8.68 2.38 21.70
N SER A 2 -7.93 2.97 20.77
CA SER A 2 -8.15 2.80 19.34
C SER A 2 -7.86 1.35 18.94
N LEU A 3 -8.77 0.67 18.24
CA LEU A 3 -8.59 -0.73 17.81
C LEU A 3 -7.33 -0.95 16.94
N VAL A 4 -6.78 0.13 16.41
CA VAL A 4 -5.58 0.12 15.55
C VAL A 4 -4.30 -0.21 16.34
N SER A 5 -4.29 -0.09 17.68
CA SER A 5 -3.10 -0.38 18.52
C SER A 5 -2.80 -1.87 18.72
N LYS A 6 -3.66 -2.78 18.26
CA LYS A 6 -3.44 -4.24 18.31
C LYS A 6 -2.97 -4.84 16.98
N LEU A 7 -2.71 -3.99 15.99
CA LEU A 7 -2.22 -4.46 14.70
C LEU A 7 -0.75 -4.84 14.79
N PRO A 8 -0.34 -5.93 14.11
CA PRO A 8 1.06 -6.21 13.88
C PRO A 8 1.76 -4.98 13.28
N LEU A 9 3.02 -4.82 13.60
CA LEU A 9 3.84 -3.68 13.19
C LEU A 9 5.04 -4.18 12.41
N TYR A 10 5.20 -3.67 11.21
CA TYR A 10 6.47 -3.68 10.50
C TYR A 10 7.14 -2.32 10.72
N VAL A 11 8.31 -2.33 11.35
CA VAL A 11 9.18 -1.15 11.40
C VAL A 11 10.27 -1.27 10.35
N PHE A 12 10.61 -0.16 9.69
CA PHE A 12 11.73 -0.08 8.75
C PHE A 12 12.87 0.79 9.29
N LYS A 13 14.11 0.48 8.90
CA LYS A 13 15.28 1.24 9.34
C LYS A 13 15.25 2.67 8.79
N ARG A 14 15.51 3.66 9.65
CA ARG A 14 15.79 5.05 9.22
C ARG A 14 17.14 5.09 8.51
N ASP A 15 17.16 5.68 7.32
CA ASP A 15 18.40 6.08 6.68
C ASP A 15 18.97 7.28 7.43
N ARG A 16 20.15 7.13 8.05
CA ARG A 16 20.88 8.27 8.60
C ARG A 16 21.52 9.03 7.43
N GLU A 17 21.32 10.34 7.37
CA GLU A 17 22.14 11.21 6.52
C GLU A 17 23.60 11.10 7.00
N ASP A 18 24.42 10.46 6.18
CA ASP A 18 25.86 10.20 6.29
C ASP A 18 26.63 10.81 7.48
N SER A 19 27.13 9.93 8.36
CA SER A 19 28.50 10.06 8.84
C SER A 19 29.39 9.29 7.88
N VAL A 20 30.16 10.01 7.07
CA VAL A 20 31.21 9.47 6.20
C VAL A 20 32.31 8.86 7.10
N GLU A 21 32.14 7.60 7.47
CA GLU A 21 33.25 6.76 7.91
C GLU A 21 33.20 5.46 7.11
N SER A 22 34.24 5.26 6.31
CA SER A 22 34.47 4.04 5.57
C SER A 22 34.77 2.90 6.57
N SER A 23 33.75 2.17 7.00
CA SER A 23 33.95 0.81 7.50
C SER A 23 33.56 -0.16 6.41
N SER A 24 34.58 -0.67 5.72
CA SER A 24 34.49 -1.86 4.87
C SER A 24 34.21 -3.07 5.78
N SER A 25 32.95 -3.27 6.11
CA SER A 25 32.41 -4.60 6.42
C SER A 25 31.56 -4.99 5.24
N GLU A 26 31.95 -6.09 4.58
CA GLU A 26 31.08 -6.81 3.65
C GLU A 26 29.86 -7.29 4.43
N GLU A 27 28.88 -6.39 4.64
CA GLU A 27 27.53 -6.83 4.93
C GLU A 27 27.05 -7.48 3.63
N GLU A 28 26.99 -8.81 3.62
CA GLU A 28 26.24 -9.54 2.62
C GLU A 28 24.90 -8.83 2.43
N PRO A 29 24.47 -8.54 1.20
CA PRO A 29 23.19 -7.90 0.99
C PRO A 29 22.13 -8.88 1.50
N GLN A 30 21.63 -8.65 2.71
CA GLN A 30 20.39 -9.25 3.16
C GLN A 30 19.28 -8.58 2.36
N THR A 31 19.15 -8.97 1.09
CA THR A 31 17.95 -8.83 0.25
C THR A 31 16.88 -9.70 0.88
N SER A 32 16.37 -9.24 2.03
CA SER A 32 15.24 -9.85 2.68
C SER A 32 14.00 -9.37 1.95
N ASN A 33 13.48 -10.18 1.03
CA ASN A 33 12.15 -9.96 0.43
C ASN A 33 11.02 -10.18 1.45
N PHE A 34 11.32 -10.15 2.75
CA PHE A 34 10.39 -10.47 3.82
C PHE A 34 9.16 -9.57 3.81
N LEU A 35 9.29 -8.27 3.54
CA LEU A 35 8.11 -7.39 3.43
C LEU A 35 7.23 -7.80 2.23
N HIS A 36 7.83 -8.12 1.09
CA HIS A 36 7.11 -8.58 -0.10
C HIS A 36 6.36 -9.89 0.19
N ASP A 37 7.05 -10.89 0.72
CA ASP A 37 6.47 -12.18 1.09
C ASP A 37 5.38 -12.04 2.15
N LEU A 38 5.58 -11.17 3.14
CA LEU A 38 4.59 -10.85 4.17
C LEU A 38 3.32 -10.26 3.55
N VAL A 39 3.46 -9.26 2.67
CA VAL A 39 2.31 -8.65 1.97
C VAL A 39 1.56 -9.71 1.16
N LEU A 40 2.27 -10.51 0.36
CA LEU A 40 1.64 -11.54 -0.47
C LEU A 40 0.97 -12.65 0.36
N GLY A 41 1.63 -13.12 1.41
CA GLY A 41 1.08 -14.12 2.33
C GLY A 41 -0.18 -13.63 3.03
N GLN A 42 -0.14 -12.42 3.59
CA GLN A 42 -1.28 -11.78 4.24
C GLN A 42 -2.43 -11.55 3.25
N TRP A 43 -2.14 -11.13 2.02
CA TRP A 43 -3.15 -10.92 0.97
C TRP A 43 -3.85 -12.23 0.57
N LYS A 44 -3.09 -13.32 0.36
CA LYS A 44 -3.65 -14.67 0.10
C LYS A 44 -4.54 -15.14 1.24
N ASP A 45 -4.14 -14.86 2.48
CA ASP A 45 -4.93 -15.24 3.65
C ASP A 45 -6.31 -14.58 3.64
N ARG A 46 -6.38 -13.26 3.40
CA ARG A 46 -7.67 -12.54 3.29
C ARG A 46 -8.49 -13.00 2.08
N MET A 47 -7.83 -13.47 1.02
CA MET A 47 -8.52 -14.05 -0.13
C MET A 47 -9.22 -15.35 0.27
N ARG A 48 -8.55 -16.24 1.01
CA ARG A 48 -9.16 -17.47 1.53
C ARG A 48 -10.32 -17.19 2.49
N GLN A 49 -10.26 -16.08 3.22
CA GLN A 49 -11.35 -15.61 4.09
C GLN A 49 -12.53 -14.98 3.32
N GLY A 50 -12.42 -14.76 2.01
CA GLY A 50 -13.52 -14.23 1.19
C GLY A 50 -13.74 -12.72 1.30
N LEU A 51 -12.73 -11.95 1.72
CA LEU A 51 -12.89 -10.49 1.95
C LEU A 51 -12.87 -9.64 0.66
N PHE A 52 -12.57 -10.25 -0.49
CA PHE A 52 -12.49 -9.55 -1.77
C PHE A 52 -13.82 -9.61 -2.53
N ARG A 53 -14.15 -8.54 -3.26
CA ARG A 53 -15.41 -8.47 -4.04
C ARG A 53 -15.43 -9.38 -5.26
N TYR A 54 -14.27 -9.78 -5.75
CA TYR A 54 -14.09 -10.64 -6.93
C TYR A 54 -12.66 -11.20 -6.94
N ASN A 55 -12.43 -12.26 -7.70
CA ASN A 55 -11.13 -12.89 -7.87
C ASN A 55 -10.38 -12.30 -9.08
N VAL A 56 -9.09 -12.01 -8.93
CA VAL A 56 -8.20 -11.50 -10.00
C VAL A 56 -7.11 -12.50 -10.42
N THR A 57 -7.01 -13.68 -9.79
CA THR A 57 -5.92 -14.64 -10.04
C THR A 57 -6.10 -15.47 -11.32
N ALA A 58 -7.27 -15.37 -11.96
CA ALA A 58 -7.62 -16.12 -13.16
C ALA A 58 -8.08 -15.20 -14.29
N CYS A 59 -7.70 -13.92 -14.24
CA CYS A 59 -8.04 -12.97 -15.29
C CYS A 59 -7.29 -13.31 -16.59
N GLU A 60 -7.98 -13.21 -17.72
CA GLU A 60 -7.35 -13.40 -19.02
C GLU A 60 -6.35 -12.27 -19.27
N THR A 61 -5.09 -12.64 -19.48
CA THR A 61 -3.99 -11.72 -19.72
C THR A 61 -3.37 -12.00 -21.08
N ARG A 62 -3.16 -10.95 -21.88
CA ARG A 62 -2.51 -11.02 -23.18
C ARG A 62 -1.41 -9.96 -23.28
N ILE A 63 -0.32 -10.33 -23.94
CA ILE A 63 0.76 -9.42 -24.27
C ILE A 63 0.57 -8.98 -25.73
N THR A 64 0.52 -7.67 -25.94
CA THR A 64 0.40 -7.10 -27.29
C THR A 64 1.69 -7.31 -28.09
N PRO A 65 1.60 -7.56 -29.40
CA PRO A 65 2.78 -7.63 -30.25
C PRO A 65 3.43 -6.25 -30.41
N GLY A 66 4.76 -6.23 -30.58
CA GLY A 66 5.53 -5.00 -30.84
C GLY A 66 6.55 -4.68 -29.77
N LYS A 67 7.31 -3.60 -29.99
CA LYS A 67 8.49 -3.22 -29.18
C LYS A 67 8.21 -3.09 -27.67
N TYR A 68 7.02 -2.59 -27.32
CA TYR A 68 6.69 -2.23 -25.94
C TYR A 68 5.95 -3.33 -25.16
N ALA A 69 5.48 -4.38 -25.85
CA ALA A 69 4.86 -5.56 -25.24
C ALA A 69 3.85 -5.23 -24.12
N PHE A 70 2.88 -4.34 -24.38
CA PHE A 70 1.90 -3.96 -23.36
C PHE A 70 1.11 -5.17 -22.89
N ILE A 71 0.83 -5.21 -21.59
CA ILE A 71 0.02 -6.24 -20.95
C ILE A 71 -1.41 -5.74 -20.84
N GLY A 72 -2.34 -6.46 -21.46
CA GLY A 72 -3.78 -6.24 -21.35
C GLY A 72 -4.40 -7.34 -20.51
N GLN A 73 -5.11 -6.97 -19.45
CA GLN A 73 -5.78 -7.90 -18.54
C GLN A 73 -7.27 -7.60 -18.48
N LEU A 74 -8.10 -8.64 -18.65
CA LEU A 74 -9.54 -8.54 -18.62
C LEU A 74 -10.07 -8.92 -17.22
N ASN A 75 -10.44 -7.90 -16.44
CA ASN A 75 -11.08 -8.08 -15.13
C ASN A 75 -12.60 -7.96 -15.27
N GLU A 76 -13.25 -9.08 -15.59
CA GLU A 76 -14.71 -9.14 -15.71
C GLU A 76 -15.42 -8.76 -14.41
N GLY A 77 -16.58 -8.10 -14.52
CA GLY A 77 -17.37 -7.67 -13.36
C GLY A 77 -16.79 -6.50 -12.54
N ARG A 78 -15.52 -6.12 -12.72
CA ARG A 78 -14.90 -4.99 -11.99
C ARG A 78 -15.65 -3.68 -12.18
N HIS A 79 -16.10 -3.40 -13.41
CA HIS A 79 -16.82 -2.17 -13.74
C HIS A 79 -18.15 -2.05 -12.97
N LEU A 80 -18.82 -3.16 -12.68
CA LEU A 80 -20.09 -3.19 -11.92
C LEU A 80 -19.89 -2.94 -10.42
N LYS A 81 -18.69 -3.24 -9.89
CA LYS A 81 -18.36 -3.14 -8.45
C LYS A 81 -17.55 -1.88 -8.12
N LYS A 82 -17.20 -1.06 -9.12
CA LYS A 82 -16.46 0.18 -8.92
C LYS A 82 -17.34 1.20 -8.20
N ARG A 83 -16.84 1.76 -7.09
CA ARG A 83 -17.50 2.86 -6.39
C ARG A 83 -17.62 4.07 -7.34
N PRO A 84 -18.79 4.74 -7.42
CA PRO A 84 -18.90 5.97 -8.19
C PRO A 84 -17.98 7.06 -7.62
N THR A 85 -17.50 7.95 -8.47
CA THR A 85 -16.72 9.11 -8.01
C THR A 85 -17.67 10.08 -7.32
N GLU A 86 -17.51 10.24 -6.00
CA GLU A 86 -18.37 11.11 -5.18
C GLU A 86 -17.88 12.56 -5.15
N PHE A 87 -16.84 12.91 -5.91
CA PHE A 87 -16.21 14.24 -5.94
C PHE A 87 -16.32 14.84 -7.34
N ARG A 88 -16.41 16.17 -7.41
CA ARG A 88 -16.33 16.88 -8.69
C ARG A 88 -14.88 16.91 -9.14
N VAL A 89 -14.62 16.87 -10.44
CA VAL A 89 -13.24 16.98 -10.98
C VAL A 89 -13.01 18.42 -11.44
N ASP A 90 -13.15 19.35 -10.49
CA ASP A 90 -12.99 20.79 -10.67
C ASP A 90 -11.73 21.34 -9.98
N GLN A 91 -11.22 20.60 -8.99
CA GLN A 91 -10.01 20.95 -8.24
C GLN A 91 -9.12 19.72 -8.05
N VAL A 92 -7.81 19.93 -8.11
CA VAL A 92 -6.80 18.88 -7.83
C VAL A 92 -6.76 18.53 -6.34
N LEU A 93 -6.99 19.52 -5.47
CA LEU A 93 -7.02 19.36 -4.02
C LEU A 93 -8.41 19.71 -3.51
N GLN A 94 -9.02 18.78 -2.78
CA GLN A 94 -10.31 18.97 -2.13
C GLN A 94 -10.18 18.60 -0.65
N PRO A 95 -10.97 19.24 0.24
CA PRO A 95 -10.96 18.90 1.65
C PRO A 95 -11.40 17.43 1.86
N PHE A 96 -10.85 16.82 2.90
CA PHE A 96 -11.37 15.55 3.40
C PHE A 96 -12.83 15.72 3.80
N ASN A 97 -13.64 14.67 3.57
CA ASN A 97 -15.04 14.67 3.94
C ASN A 97 -15.33 13.35 4.66
N ASP A 98 -15.67 13.45 5.95
CA ASP A 98 -15.91 12.28 6.78
C ASP A 98 -17.25 11.61 6.49
N ASP A 99 -18.23 12.28 5.91
CA ASP A 99 -19.52 11.67 5.54
C ASP A 99 -19.34 10.62 4.43
N LYS A 100 -18.42 10.88 3.51
CA LYS A 100 -18.05 9.97 2.42
C LYS A 100 -17.24 8.78 2.93
N PHE A 101 -17.12 7.77 2.09
CA PHE A 101 -16.25 6.65 2.44
C PHE A 101 -14.78 7.10 2.52
N ASN A 102 -14.12 6.65 3.57
CA ASN A 102 -12.72 6.89 3.83
C ASN A 102 -12.13 5.69 4.60
N PHE A 103 -10.80 5.58 4.66
CA PHE A 103 -10.16 4.39 5.22
C PHE A 103 -10.24 4.25 6.74
N THR A 104 -10.81 5.20 7.48
CA THR A 104 -11.13 4.97 8.90
C THR A 104 -12.31 3.99 9.08
N LYS A 105 -13.05 3.71 7.99
CA LYS A 105 -14.26 2.89 7.96
C LYS A 105 -14.05 1.47 7.43
N VAL A 106 -12.81 1.05 7.16
CA VAL A 106 -12.51 -0.33 6.72
C VAL A 106 -12.65 -1.31 7.89
N GLY A 107 -13.01 -2.56 7.59
CA GLY A 107 -13.02 -3.63 8.59
C GLY A 107 -11.61 -3.91 9.12
N GLN A 108 -11.50 -4.33 10.38
CA GLN A 108 -10.20 -4.65 11.00
C GLN A 108 -9.53 -5.84 10.29
N GLU A 109 -10.32 -6.77 9.80
CA GLU A 109 -9.92 -7.94 9.02
C GLU A 109 -9.29 -7.58 7.66
N GLU A 110 -9.60 -6.40 7.13
CA GLU A 110 -9.02 -5.86 5.89
C GLU A 110 -7.60 -5.30 6.11
N VAL A 111 -7.23 -4.99 7.36
CA VAL A 111 -5.93 -4.43 7.71
C VAL A 111 -4.89 -5.54 7.85
N LEU A 112 -3.74 -5.36 7.19
CA LEU A 112 -2.64 -6.35 7.21
C LEU A 112 -1.72 -6.13 8.41
N PHE A 113 -1.17 -4.92 8.51
CA PHE A 113 -0.23 -4.49 9.55
C PHE A 113 -0.02 -2.97 9.47
N ARG A 114 0.62 -2.42 10.49
CA ARG A 114 1.15 -1.04 10.51
C ARG A 114 2.54 -1.00 9.89
N PHE A 115 2.86 0.09 9.22
CA PHE A 115 4.15 0.30 8.58
C PHE A 115 4.73 1.63 9.06
N GLU A 116 5.72 1.58 9.94
CA GLU A 116 6.24 2.76 10.65
C GLU A 116 7.77 2.78 10.66
N GLU A 117 8.34 3.94 10.91
CA GLU A 117 9.81 4.10 11.00
C GLU A 117 10.33 3.59 12.35
N SER A 118 11.46 2.87 12.33
CA SER A 118 12.10 2.32 13.51
C SER A 118 12.82 3.40 14.32
N VAL A 119 12.59 3.41 15.65
CA VAL A 119 13.38 4.23 16.58
C VAL A 119 14.80 3.64 16.77
N GLU A 120 14.93 2.31 16.69
CA GLU A 120 16.17 1.58 16.98
C GLU A 120 17.02 1.26 15.73
N SER A 121 16.69 1.86 14.58
CA SER A 121 17.44 1.70 13.32
C SER A 121 17.56 0.24 12.82
N LYS A 122 16.56 -0.60 13.13
CA LYS A 122 16.45 -1.99 12.63
C LYS A 122 15.06 -2.22 12.06
N SER A 123 14.98 -3.00 10.98
CA SER A 123 13.71 -3.49 10.46
C SER A 123 13.25 -4.73 11.23
N LEU A 124 11.99 -4.73 11.68
CA LEU A 124 11.44 -5.79 12.52
C LEU A 124 9.92 -5.91 12.31
N TYR A 125 9.41 -7.13 12.40
CA TYR A 125 7.98 -7.39 12.50
C TYR A 125 7.59 -7.86 13.90
N SER A 126 6.66 -7.18 14.56
CA SER A 126 6.23 -7.47 15.92
C SER A 126 4.70 -7.44 16.06
N LEU A 127 4.17 -8.12 17.08
CA LEU A 127 2.72 -8.32 17.21
C LEU A 127 1.99 -7.25 18.03
N ASN A 128 2.70 -6.33 18.71
CA ASN A 128 2.09 -5.34 19.59
C ASN A 128 2.90 -4.03 19.61
N ALA A 129 2.27 -2.92 19.28
CA ALA A 129 2.79 -1.58 19.57
C ALA A 129 1.66 -0.55 19.49
N GLU A 130 1.78 0.55 20.22
CA GLU A 130 0.78 1.62 20.17
C GLU A 130 1.27 2.76 19.28
N SER A 131 0.36 3.39 18.53
CA SER A 131 0.63 4.58 17.72
C SER A 131 -0.63 5.41 17.62
N ASN A 132 -0.51 6.73 17.77
CA ASN A 132 -1.65 7.66 17.81
C ASN A 132 -2.28 7.87 16.43
N SER A 133 -1.48 7.84 15.36
CA SER A 133 -1.95 7.97 13.98
C SER A 133 -1.07 7.11 13.06
N PRO A 134 -1.29 5.79 13.07
CA PRO A 134 -0.43 4.87 12.37
C PRO A 134 -0.62 4.98 10.86
N SER A 135 0.46 4.67 10.13
CA SER A 135 0.34 4.32 8.72
C SER A 135 0.07 2.83 8.61
N VAL A 136 -0.90 2.45 7.78
CA VAL A 136 -1.40 1.07 7.70
C VAL A 136 -1.34 0.55 6.28
N VAL A 137 -1.12 -0.76 6.17
CA VAL A 137 -1.27 -1.51 4.92
C VAL A 137 -2.58 -2.27 5.00
N VAL A 138 -3.46 -2.07 4.02
CA VAL A 138 -4.79 -2.70 3.95
C VAL A 138 -4.98 -3.39 2.60
N ILE A 139 -5.79 -4.44 2.54
CA ILE A 139 -6.15 -5.01 1.24
C ILE A 139 -6.96 -4.00 0.42
N ASN A 140 -6.78 -4.01 -0.89
CA ASN A 140 -7.77 -3.42 -1.76
C ASN A 140 -8.87 -4.45 -2.03
N VAL A 141 -10.02 -4.34 -1.34
CA VAL A 141 -11.17 -5.27 -1.53
C VAL A 141 -11.73 -5.28 -2.96
N SER A 142 -11.34 -4.31 -3.79
CA SER A 142 -11.57 -4.28 -5.24
C SER A 142 -10.23 -4.29 -5.99
N PRO A 143 -9.50 -5.42 -5.95
CA PRO A 143 -8.13 -5.49 -6.43
C PRO A 143 -8.10 -5.29 -7.95
N ILE A 144 -6.91 -5.00 -8.46
CA ILE A 144 -6.64 -4.86 -9.90
C ILE A 144 -5.75 -6.02 -10.33
N GLU A 145 -4.78 -6.34 -9.50
CA GLU A 145 -3.88 -7.47 -9.66
C GLU A 145 -3.75 -8.23 -8.32
N TYR A 146 -3.23 -9.45 -8.40
CA TYR A 146 -2.73 -10.24 -7.29
C TYR A 146 -1.76 -9.41 -6.41
N GLY A 147 -1.94 -9.52 -5.08
CA GLY A 147 -1.15 -8.76 -4.11
C GLY A 147 -1.52 -7.27 -4.01
N HIS A 148 -2.58 -6.80 -4.66
CA HIS A 148 -2.98 -5.39 -4.60
C HIS A 148 -3.43 -4.99 -3.18
N VAL A 149 -2.60 -4.17 -2.53
CA VAL A 149 -2.84 -3.55 -1.22
C VAL A 149 -2.73 -2.03 -1.32
N LEU A 150 -3.15 -1.33 -0.27
CA LEU A 150 -3.07 0.12 -0.16
C LEU A 150 -2.19 0.48 1.04
N LEU A 151 -1.28 1.42 0.85
CA LEU A 151 -0.54 2.07 1.94
C LEU A 151 -1.24 3.38 2.28
N ILE A 152 -1.76 3.50 3.49
CA ILE A 152 -2.48 4.69 3.95
C ILE A 152 -1.63 5.39 5.00
N HIS A 153 -1.21 6.62 4.70
CA HIS A 153 -0.38 7.40 5.60
C HIS A 153 -1.23 8.02 6.70
N ARG A 154 -0.86 7.77 7.98
CA ARG A 154 -1.47 8.41 9.15
C ARG A 154 -3.00 8.39 9.09
N VAL A 155 -3.58 7.19 9.04
CA VAL A 155 -4.98 6.96 8.67
C VAL A 155 -5.99 7.73 9.55
N LEU A 156 -5.63 8.01 10.80
CA LEU A 156 -6.52 8.70 11.74
C LEU A 156 -6.48 10.24 11.60
N ASP A 157 -5.48 10.78 10.89
CA ASP A 157 -5.38 12.22 10.64
C ASP A 157 -6.22 12.70 9.46
N CYS A 158 -6.92 11.77 8.78
CA CYS A 158 -7.90 12.09 7.75
C CYS A 158 -7.32 13.00 6.65
N LEU A 159 -6.07 12.72 6.24
CA LEU A 159 -5.35 13.56 5.29
C LEU A 159 -6.03 13.47 3.91
N PRO A 160 -6.34 14.59 3.24
CA PRO A 160 -6.83 14.57 1.87
C PRO A 160 -5.72 14.06 0.93
N ARG A 161 -6.07 13.72 -0.31
CA ARG A 161 -5.12 13.25 -1.33
C ARG A 161 -4.17 14.36 -1.81
N ARG A 162 -3.21 14.72 -0.95
CA ARG A 162 -2.10 15.61 -1.22
C ARG A 162 -0.83 14.93 -0.73
N ILE A 163 0.04 14.56 -1.67
CA ILE A 163 1.37 14.09 -1.32
C ILE A 163 2.15 15.27 -0.71
N ASP A 164 2.84 14.97 0.37
CA ASP A 164 3.88 15.80 0.98
C ASP A 164 5.18 15.01 1.09
N HIS A 165 6.22 15.63 1.64
CA HIS A 165 7.52 14.99 1.80
C HIS A 165 7.45 13.71 2.64
N ALA A 166 6.73 13.74 3.77
CA ALA A 166 6.66 12.62 4.70
C ALA A 166 5.93 11.41 4.09
N SER A 167 4.79 11.64 3.46
CA SER A 167 4.00 10.58 2.82
C SER A 167 4.72 9.98 1.61
N PHE A 168 5.41 10.80 0.81
CA PHE A 168 6.20 10.28 -0.32
C PHE A 168 7.39 9.47 0.15
N LEU A 169 8.12 9.95 1.16
CA LEU A 169 9.25 9.24 1.74
C LEU A 169 8.81 7.88 2.32
N LEU A 170 7.66 7.83 3.01
CA LEU A 170 7.10 6.57 3.52
C LEU A 170 6.85 5.55 2.39
N ALA A 171 6.29 6.00 1.27
CA ALA A 171 6.09 5.14 0.11
C ALA A 171 7.43 4.63 -0.45
N LEU A 172 8.42 5.51 -0.62
CA LEU A 172 9.75 5.11 -1.10
C LEU A 172 10.43 4.11 -0.16
N GLN A 173 10.31 4.30 1.16
CA GLN A 173 10.83 3.36 2.15
C GLN A 173 10.14 2.00 2.05
N MET A 174 8.83 1.95 1.83
CA MET A 174 8.14 0.69 1.58
C MET A 174 8.68 -0.03 0.33
N ALA A 175 8.93 0.71 -0.76
CA ALA A 175 9.52 0.15 -1.97
C ALA A 175 10.92 -0.44 -1.72
N LYS A 176 11.73 0.31 -0.96
CA LYS A 176 13.09 -0.08 -0.58
C LYS A 176 13.09 -1.35 0.28
N GLU A 177 12.25 -1.40 1.31
CA GLU A 177 12.14 -2.56 2.22
C GLU A 177 11.56 -3.79 1.52
N ALA A 178 10.70 -3.62 0.50
CA ALA A 178 10.23 -4.73 -0.30
C ALA A 178 11.35 -5.34 -1.17
N ALA A 179 12.31 -4.52 -1.59
CA ALA A 179 13.51 -4.90 -2.35
C ALA A 179 13.25 -5.78 -3.58
N ASP A 180 12.05 -5.71 -4.17
CA ASP A 180 11.60 -6.60 -5.24
C ASP A 180 11.22 -5.80 -6.51
N PRO A 181 11.70 -6.19 -7.70
CA PRO A 181 11.47 -5.46 -8.95
C PRO A 181 10.02 -5.49 -9.43
N PHE A 182 9.19 -6.40 -8.92
CA PHE A 182 7.76 -6.50 -9.23
C PHE A 182 6.90 -5.73 -8.24
N PHE A 183 7.45 -5.32 -7.08
CA PHE A 183 6.77 -4.48 -6.11
C PHE A 183 6.71 -3.02 -6.58
N ARG A 184 5.52 -2.57 -6.99
CA ARG A 184 5.30 -1.24 -7.54
C ARG A 184 4.39 -0.42 -6.65
N LEU A 185 4.78 0.83 -6.44
CA LEU A 185 3.95 1.84 -5.80
C LEU A 185 3.39 2.81 -6.84
N GLY A 186 2.11 3.16 -6.68
CA GLY A 186 1.41 4.11 -7.52
C GLY A 186 0.60 5.10 -6.68
N TYR A 187 0.29 6.24 -7.28
CA TYR A 187 -0.57 7.24 -6.67
C TYR A 187 -1.53 7.80 -7.70
N ASN A 188 -2.81 7.87 -7.35
CA ASN A 188 -3.85 8.44 -8.19
C ASN A 188 -4.35 9.74 -7.56
N SER A 189 -4.08 10.87 -8.20
CA SER A 189 -4.68 12.18 -7.84
C SER A 189 -6.17 12.23 -8.18
N LEU A 190 -6.89 13.27 -7.74
CA LEU A 190 -8.34 13.40 -8.01
C LEU A 190 -8.70 13.31 -9.50
N GLY A 191 -7.86 13.90 -10.38
CA GLY A 191 -8.03 13.85 -11.83
C GLY A 191 -7.65 12.52 -12.48
N ALA A 192 -6.98 11.62 -11.75
CA ALA A 192 -6.52 10.31 -12.23
C ALA A 192 -7.45 9.17 -11.81
N PHE A 193 -8.77 9.34 -12.03
CA PHE A 193 -9.82 8.32 -11.78
C PHE A 193 -9.94 7.81 -10.34
N ALA A 194 -9.47 8.61 -9.39
CA ALA A 194 -9.34 8.18 -8.01
C ALA A 194 -10.66 8.41 -7.25
N THR A 195 -11.18 7.40 -6.55
CA THR A 195 -12.57 7.42 -6.02
C THR A 195 -12.71 7.81 -4.55
N ILE A 196 -11.61 7.85 -3.77
CA ILE A 196 -11.62 8.07 -2.31
C ILE A 196 -10.69 9.22 -1.91
N ASN A 197 -11.20 10.33 -1.39
CA ASN A 197 -10.37 11.46 -0.95
C ASN A 197 -9.78 11.28 0.47
N HIS A 198 -8.93 10.28 0.62
CA HIS A 198 -8.08 10.03 1.80
C HIS A 198 -6.71 9.62 1.26
N LEU A 199 -5.62 10.24 1.70
CA LEU A 199 -4.26 10.00 1.21
C LEU A 199 -3.86 8.52 1.30
N HIS A 200 -3.61 7.91 0.14
CA HIS A 200 -3.17 6.53 0.05
C HIS A 200 -2.35 6.30 -1.23
N PHE A 201 -1.47 5.31 -1.17
CA PHE A 201 -0.74 4.78 -2.31
C PHE A 201 -1.29 3.41 -2.68
N GLN A 202 -1.28 3.10 -3.98
CA GLN A 202 -1.54 1.78 -4.51
C GLN A 202 -0.24 0.98 -4.43
N VAL A 203 -0.29 -0.26 -3.98
CA VAL A 203 0.82 -1.21 -4.02
C VAL A 203 0.40 -2.39 -4.88
N LEU A 204 1.18 -2.69 -5.91
CA LEU A 204 0.89 -3.74 -6.90
C LEU A 204 2.10 -4.66 -7.03
N ASN A 205 1.84 -5.95 -7.21
CA ASN A 205 2.85 -6.93 -7.60
C ASN A 205 2.68 -7.25 -9.08
N LEU A 206 3.51 -6.65 -9.94
CA LEU A 206 3.40 -6.77 -11.40
C LEU A 206 4.45 -7.75 -11.94
N ASN A 207 4.20 -9.05 -11.77
CA ASN A 207 5.05 -10.13 -12.28
C ASN A 207 4.45 -10.68 -13.58
N PHE A 208 4.99 -10.26 -14.73
CA PHE A 208 4.52 -10.63 -16.07
C PHE A 208 5.70 -10.88 -17.02
#